data_AF-A0A5B9W728-F1
#
_entry.id   AF-A0A5B9W728-F1
#
_cell.length_a   1.000
_cell.length_b   1.000
_cell.length_c   1.000
_cell.angle_alpha   90.00
_cell.angle_beta   90.00
_cell.angle_gamma   90.00
#
_symmetry.space_group_name_H-M   'P 1'
#
loop_
_entity.id
_entity.type
_entity.pdbx_description
1 polymer ?
#
loop_
_entity_poly.entity_id
_entity_poly.type
_entity_poly.pdbx_seq_one_letter_code
_entity_poly.pdbx_strand_id
1 'polypeptide(L)'
;MAEPPPRSEHELEIAAADWLLGGAAAGGPDSRLVADGDSAEFKLVDIPPEAESPAPAPRAPGAGHAAARPERTRRESGPAQAPRTPRVEQAWSRGAEWGPTLARIALALAVVLGLVYFAFSAGQYGLGVLAFLLGGLAVLALCYPIFITLERPVRVTPEQAARDFFNALSHRVPHYRRMWLLLSEDGRSSPRYATFGEFARYWDARRRELSGGRAGFFRPLAFHLDEFRAADKSAGKTEIDAKFKVRIRMPGQGGHETLGLIPLSRSFVRGPDKMWYLNDGTLESPRHDHRDDVEG
;
A
#
# COMPACT_ATOMS: atom_id res chain seq x y z
N MET A 1 -49.59 -20.87 26.47
CA MET A 1 -48.20 -20.88 25.96
C MET A 1 -48.03 -19.61 25.16
N ALA A 2 -47.26 -18.65 25.66
CA ALA A 2 -47.04 -17.37 25.00
C ALA A 2 -45.86 -17.49 24.03
N GLU A 3 -46.07 -17.05 22.80
CA GLU A 3 -45.07 -17.00 21.74
C GLU A 3 -44.00 -15.95 22.11
N PRO A 4 -42.70 -16.27 22.02
CA PRO A 4 -41.66 -15.32 22.34
C PRO A 4 -41.65 -14.16 21.34
N PRO A 5 -41.33 -12.93 21.78
CA PRO A 5 -41.35 -11.76 20.91
C PRO A 5 -40.33 -11.89 19.77
N PRO A 6 -40.62 -11.28 18.60
CA PRO A 6 -39.72 -11.30 17.46
C PRO A 6 -38.40 -10.61 17.82
N ARG A 7 -37.28 -11.27 17.51
CA ARG A 7 -35.93 -10.72 17.69
C ARG A 7 -35.74 -9.51 16.80
N SER A 8 -35.03 -8.51 17.33
CA SER A 8 -34.72 -7.30 16.58
C SER A 8 -33.69 -7.58 15.49
N GLU A 9 -33.73 -6.83 14.39
CA GLU A 9 -32.77 -6.99 13.27
C GLU A 9 -31.32 -6.85 13.73
N HIS A 10 -31.07 -6.08 14.79
CA HIS A 10 -29.75 -5.91 15.39
C HIS A 10 -29.25 -7.18 16.10
N GLU A 11 -30.15 -7.96 16.73
CA GLU A 11 -29.79 -9.26 17.32
C GLU A 11 -29.48 -10.32 16.25
N LEU A 12 -30.11 -10.22 15.07
CA LEU A 12 -29.79 -11.08 13.93
C LEU A 12 -28.44 -10.74 13.31
N GLU A 13 -28.04 -9.46 13.27
CA GLU A 13 -26.71 -9.05 12.83
C GLU A 13 -25.60 -9.51 13.80
N ILE A 14 -25.84 -9.47 15.11
CA ILE A 14 -24.88 -9.96 16.12
C ILE A 14 -24.71 -11.49 16.02
N ALA A 15 -25.80 -12.23 15.84
CA ALA A 15 -25.74 -13.68 15.61
C ALA A 15 -25.04 -14.05 14.28
N ALA A 16 -25.13 -13.19 13.27
CA ALA A 16 -24.41 -13.32 12.01
C ALA A 16 -22.94 -12.87 12.08
N ALA A 17 -22.48 -12.26 13.17
CA ALA A 17 -21.06 -11.96 13.38
C ALA A 17 -20.34 -13.08 14.15
N ASP A 18 -21.06 -13.83 14.99
CA ASP A 18 -20.49 -14.90 15.82
C ASP A 18 -20.00 -16.13 15.01
N TRP A 19 -20.57 -16.43 13.85
CA TRP A 19 -20.05 -17.51 12.98
C TRP A 19 -18.75 -17.15 12.25
N LEU A 20 -18.46 -15.85 12.09
CA LEU A 20 -17.25 -15.35 11.42
C LEU A 20 -16.01 -15.36 12.34
N LEU A 21 -16.21 -15.49 13.66
CA LEU A 21 -15.14 -15.52 14.67
C LEU A 21 -14.94 -16.91 15.31
N GLY A 22 -15.62 -17.94 14.79
CA GLY A 22 -15.61 -19.31 15.32
C GLY A 22 -14.33 -20.10 15.06
N GLY A 23 -13.26 -19.77 15.79
CA GLY A 23 -12.19 -20.73 16.12
C GLY A 23 -12.64 -21.65 17.25
N ALA A 24 -12.56 -22.95 17.00
CA ALA A 24 -12.63 -24.09 17.93
C ALA A 24 -12.74 -23.77 19.45
N ALA A 25 -13.90 -24.05 20.04
CA ALA A 25 -14.04 -24.28 21.47
C ALA A 25 -14.26 -25.78 21.71
N ALA A 26 -13.16 -26.50 21.91
CA ALA A 26 -13.16 -27.74 22.69
C ALA A 26 -13.25 -27.34 24.17
N GLY A 27 -14.12 -28.02 24.91
CA GLY A 27 -14.60 -27.59 26.22
C GLY A 27 -13.60 -27.64 27.38
N GLY A 28 -14.00 -26.93 28.43
CA GLY A 28 -13.43 -27.01 29.78
C GLY A 28 -14.22 -26.08 30.71
N PRO A 29 -14.91 -26.59 31.75
CA PRO A 29 -15.67 -25.77 32.68
C PRO A 29 -14.79 -25.42 33.88
N ASP A 30 -14.35 -24.17 33.96
CA ASP A 30 -14.03 -23.49 35.23
C ASP A 30 -13.53 -22.08 34.92
N SER A 31 -14.37 -21.07 35.13
CA SER A 31 -13.95 -19.89 35.90
C SER A 31 -15.13 -19.00 36.21
N ARG A 32 -15.31 -18.76 37.51
CA ARG A 32 -16.34 -17.91 38.12
C ARG A 32 -15.96 -16.43 38.03
N LEU A 33 -16.99 -15.61 37.81
CA LEU A 33 -17.28 -14.31 38.44
C LEU A 33 -16.10 -13.41 38.88
N VAL A 34 -15.95 -12.26 38.22
CA VAL A 34 -15.81 -10.96 38.91
C VAL A 34 -16.58 -9.92 38.10
N ALA A 35 -17.58 -9.32 38.75
CA ALA A 35 -18.23 -8.09 38.35
C ALA A 35 -17.56 -6.95 39.13
N ASP A 36 -17.10 -5.93 38.43
CA ASP A 36 -16.81 -4.57 38.94
C ASP A 36 -16.65 -3.70 37.68
N GLY A 37 -17.37 -2.61 37.44
CA GLY A 37 -17.94 -1.69 38.40
C GLY A 37 -17.12 -0.41 38.48
N ASP A 38 -16.72 0.24 37.37
CA ASP A 38 -16.38 1.67 37.43
C ASP A 38 -16.49 2.38 36.08
N SER A 39 -17.47 3.27 35.99
CA SER A 39 -17.70 4.20 34.89
C SER A 39 -16.85 5.44 35.11
N ALA A 40 -15.66 5.48 34.49
CA ALA A 40 -14.81 6.66 34.47
C ALA A 40 -15.33 7.70 33.47
N GLU A 41 -16.03 8.68 34.03
CA GLU A 41 -16.45 9.96 33.47
C GLU A 41 -15.25 10.76 32.93
N PHE A 42 -15.21 11.00 31.62
CA PHE A 42 -14.15 11.81 30.99
C PHE A 42 -14.38 13.30 31.26
N LYS A 43 -13.64 13.85 32.23
CA LYS A 43 -13.59 15.27 32.53
C LYS A 43 -12.74 16.01 31.48
N LEU A 44 -13.40 16.82 30.66
CA LEU A 44 -12.79 17.73 29.70
C LEU A 44 -11.98 18.79 30.48
N VAL A 45 -10.66 18.83 30.28
CA VAL A 45 -9.79 19.86 30.88
C VAL A 45 -9.63 20.98 29.86
N ASP A 46 -10.11 22.17 30.23
CA ASP A 46 -9.90 23.42 29.50
C ASP A 46 -8.42 23.79 29.50
N ILE A 47 -7.88 24.02 28.29
CA ILE A 47 -6.50 24.49 28.07
C ILE A 47 -6.53 26.04 28.07
N PRO A 48 -5.75 26.72 28.93
CA PRO A 48 -5.66 28.18 28.92
C PRO A 48 -4.95 28.69 27.65
N PRO A 49 -5.31 29.89 27.13
CA PRO A 49 -4.65 30.45 25.95
C PRO A 49 -3.20 30.87 26.27
N GLU A 50 -2.28 30.39 25.45
CA GLU A 50 -0.85 30.65 25.52
C GLU A 50 -0.54 32.09 25.09
N ALA A 51 0.28 32.77 25.89
CA ALA A 51 0.64 34.18 25.77
C ALA A 51 1.50 34.48 24.53
N GLU A 52 1.27 35.65 23.95
CA GLU A 52 2.02 36.24 22.84
C GLU A 52 3.54 36.28 23.11
N SER A 53 4.32 35.69 22.20
CA SER A 53 5.77 35.86 22.15
C SER A 53 6.11 37.18 21.44
N PRO A 54 6.91 38.08 22.03
CA PRO A 54 7.24 39.35 21.42
C PRO A 54 8.27 39.22 20.28
N ALA A 55 8.07 40.07 19.27
CA ALA A 55 8.88 40.17 18.06
C ALA A 55 10.36 40.53 18.32
N PRO A 56 11.30 40.05 17.48
CA PRO A 56 12.67 40.54 17.50
C PRO A 56 12.81 41.85 16.71
N ALA A 57 13.46 42.83 17.33
CA ALA A 57 13.79 44.14 16.76
C ALA A 57 14.97 44.08 15.75
N PRO A 58 15.09 45.07 14.84
CA PRO A 58 16.08 45.09 13.76
C PRO A 58 17.34 45.91 14.11
N ARG A 59 18.49 45.56 13.52
CA ARG A 59 19.73 46.37 13.30
C ARG A 59 20.79 45.45 12.66
N ALA A 60 21.70 45.81 11.76
CA ALA A 60 21.99 46.93 10.85
C ALA A 60 23.20 46.46 10.00
N PRO A 61 23.57 47.13 8.88
CA PRO A 61 24.46 46.59 7.86
C PRO A 61 25.95 46.84 8.15
N GLY A 62 26.80 45.84 7.91
CA GLY A 62 28.25 45.96 7.96
C GLY A 62 28.88 45.70 6.59
N ALA A 63 29.49 46.74 6.02
CA ALA A 63 30.17 46.74 4.75
C ALA A 63 31.63 46.25 4.86
N GLY A 64 32.08 45.54 3.83
CA GLY A 64 33.44 45.62 3.29
C GLY A 64 34.49 44.67 3.86
N HIS A 65 34.95 43.70 3.05
CA HIS A 65 36.28 43.77 2.43
C HIS A 65 36.44 42.69 1.36
N ALA A 66 36.86 43.15 0.18
CA ALA A 66 37.19 42.34 -0.98
C ALA A 66 38.53 41.63 -0.76
N ALA A 67 38.58 40.34 -1.11
CA ALA A 67 39.81 39.63 -1.41
C ALA A 67 39.54 38.70 -2.60
N ALA A 68 40.05 39.10 -3.76
CA ALA A 68 39.97 38.37 -5.01
C ALA A 68 40.71 37.03 -4.88
N ARG A 69 40.01 35.92 -5.11
CA ARG A 69 40.55 34.56 -5.19
C ARG A 69 40.18 33.97 -6.55
N PRO A 70 41.12 33.32 -7.26
CA PRO A 70 40.94 32.98 -8.67
C PRO A 70 39.79 31.99 -8.89
N GLU A 71 39.00 32.36 -9.88
CA GLU A 71 37.77 31.78 -10.37
C GLU A 71 38.04 30.39 -10.96
N ARG A 72 37.93 29.35 -10.12
CA ARG A 72 37.63 28.01 -10.62
C ARG A 72 36.18 28.04 -11.07
N THR A 73 35.96 27.80 -12.36
CA THR A 73 34.66 27.60 -13.01
C THR A 73 33.81 26.63 -12.22
N ARG A 74 33.06 27.18 -11.26
CA ARG A 74 31.98 26.54 -10.54
C ARG A 74 30.87 26.43 -11.57
N ARG A 75 30.81 25.27 -12.22
CA ARG A 75 29.67 24.83 -13.04
C ARG A 75 28.42 25.27 -12.31
N GLU A 76 27.71 26.24 -12.89
CA GLU A 76 26.49 26.81 -12.36
C GLU A 76 25.58 25.64 -12.01
N SER A 77 25.47 25.39 -10.71
CA SER A 77 24.41 24.56 -10.19
C SER A 77 23.16 25.38 -10.50
N GLY A 78 22.37 24.91 -11.47
CA GLY A 78 21.12 25.55 -11.84
C GLY A 78 20.29 25.89 -10.59
N PRO A 79 19.37 26.85 -10.69
CA PRO A 79 18.67 27.40 -9.53
C PRO A 79 18.14 26.25 -8.68
N ALA A 80 18.59 26.21 -7.41
CA ALA A 80 18.10 25.27 -6.42
C ALA A 80 16.58 25.44 -6.38
N GLN A 81 15.86 24.51 -7.00
CA GLN A 81 14.42 24.51 -6.98
C GLN A 81 14.01 24.50 -5.50
N ALA A 82 13.22 25.48 -5.09
CA ALA A 82 12.65 25.52 -3.76
C ALA A 82 12.03 24.14 -3.45
N PRO A 83 12.23 23.59 -2.23
CA PRO A 83 11.70 22.28 -1.87
C PRO A 83 10.20 22.27 -2.17
N ARG A 84 9.81 21.46 -3.16
CA ARG A 84 8.40 21.27 -3.49
C ARG A 84 7.76 20.58 -2.31
N THR A 85 6.61 21.08 -1.88
CA THR A 85 5.82 20.39 -0.87
C THR A 85 5.29 19.11 -1.51
N PRO A 86 5.50 17.93 -0.89
CA PRO A 86 4.97 16.68 -1.42
C PRO A 86 3.45 16.80 -1.56
N ARG A 87 2.93 16.47 -2.74
CA ARG A 87 1.51 16.60 -3.07
C ARG A 87 0.91 15.30 -3.55
N VAL A 88 -0.40 15.19 -3.36
CA VAL A 88 -1.22 14.09 -3.86
C VAL A 88 -2.26 14.71 -4.78
N GLU A 89 -1.96 14.79 -6.07
CA GLU A 89 -2.92 15.30 -7.06
C GLU A 89 -4.06 14.31 -7.31
N GLN A 90 -3.72 13.02 -7.33
CA GLN A 90 -4.68 11.95 -7.61
C GLN A 90 -4.85 11.06 -6.38
N ALA A 91 -5.90 11.35 -5.61
CA ALA A 91 -6.35 10.46 -4.56
C ALA A 91 -6.74 9.10 -5.14
N TRP A 92 -6.46 8.05 -4.38
CA TRP A 92 -6.90 6.70 -4.75
C TRP A 92 -8.42 6.66 -4.88
N SER A 93 -8.89 6.02 -5.94
CA SER A 93 -10.30 5.71 -6.13
C SER A 93 -10.46 4.37 -6.84
N ARG A 94 -11.59 3.68 -6.57
CA ARG A 94 -11.93 2.43 -7.27
C ARG A 94 -11.97 2.62 -8.79
N GLY A 95 -12.46 3.77 -9.26
CA GLY A 95 -12.49 4.09 -10.69
C GLY A 95 -11.09 4.16 -11.31
N ALA A 96 -10.14 4.81 -10.64
CA ALA A 96 -8.76 4.92 -11.13
C ALA A 96 -8.00 3.57 -11.11
N GLU A 97 -8.38 2.68 -10.19
CA GLU A 97 -7.82 1.33 -10.07
C GLU A 97 -8.45 0.35 -11.09
N TRP A 98 -9.78 0.30 -11.17
CA TRP A 98 -10.50 -0.70 -11.95
C TRP A 98 -10.79 -0.25 -13.39
N GLY A 99 -10.85 1.04 -13.68
CA GLY A 99 -11.24 1.57 -15.00
C GLY A 99 -10.55 0.87 -16.19
N PRO A 100 -9.21 0.78 -16.21
CA PRO A 100 -8.50 0.07 -17.27
C PRO A 100 -8.84 -1.43 -17.34
N THR A 101 -9.07 -2.08 -16.20
CA THR A 101 -9.44 -3.51 -16.14
C THR A 101 -10.86 -3.72 -16.66
N LEU A 102 -11.81 -2.87 -16.27
CA LEU A 102 -13.19 -2.90 -16.76
C LEU A 102 -13.24 -2.67 -18.28
N ALA A 103 -12.45 -1.74 -18.82
CA ALA A 103 -12.35 -1.53 -20.26
C ALA A 103 -11.85 -2.78 -21.00
N ARG A 104 -10.84 -3.47 -20.45
CA ARG A 104 -10.33 -4.75 -21.01
C ARG A 104 -11.36 -5.86 -20.93
N ILE A 105 -12.09 -5.98 -19.82
CA ILE A 105 -13.16 -6.96 -19.66
C ILE A 105 -14.27 -6.71 -20.68
N ALA A 106 -14.71 -5.46 -20.83
CA ALA A 106 -15.75 -5.09 -21.80
C ALA A 106 -15.32 -5.41 -23.24
N LEU A 107 -14.08 -5.07 -23.61
CA LEU A 107 -13.52 -5.40 -24.91
C LEU A 107 -13.43 -6.92 -25.14
N ALA A 108 -12.90 -7.66 -24.18
CA ALA A 108 -12.78 -9.12 -24.27
C ALA A 108 -14.16 -9.78 -24.39
N LEU A 109 -15.14 -9.32 -23.61
CA LEU A 109 -16.51 -9.80 -23.68
C LEU A 109 -17.12 -9.55 -25.07
N ALA A 110 -16.96 -8.34 -25.62
CA ALA A 110 -17.44 -8.02 -26.97
C ALA A 110 -16.81 -8.92 -28.04
N VAL A 111 -15.49 -9.18 -27.95
CA VAL A 111 -14.79 -10.08 -28.87
C VAL A 111 -15.32 -11.51 -28.76
N VAL A 112 -15.45 -12.04 -27.54
CA VAL A 112 -15.97 -13.41 -27.30
C VAL A 112 -17.39 -13.55 -27.83
N LEU A 113 -18.28 -12.61 -27.51
CA LEU A 113 -19.66 -12.63 -28.00
C LEU A 113 -19.73 -12.52 -29.52
N GLY A 114 -18.88 -11.70 -30.14
CA GLY A 114 -18.76 -11.61 -31.59
C GLY A 114 -18.33 -12.93 -32.22
N LEU A 115 -17.31 -13.59 -31.69
CA LEU A 115 -16.84 -14.89 -32.18
C LEU A 115 -17.91 -15.97 -32.05
N VAL A 116 -18.62 -16.02 -30.91
CA VAL A 116 -19.73 -16.95 -30.68
C VAL A 116 -20.85 -16.69 -31.68
N TYR A 117 -21.24 -15.42 -31.87
CA TYR A 117 -22.26 -15.02 -32.82
C TYR A 117 -21.90 -15.47 -34.24
N PHE A 118 -20.71 -15.13 -34.74
CA PHE A 118 -20.29 -15.52 -36.09
C PHE A 118 -20.21 -17.04 -36.27
N ALA A 119 -19.71 -17.78 -35.28
CA ALA A 119 -19.66 -19.23 -35.33
C ALA A 119 -21.07 -19.84 -35.44
N PHE A 120 -22.02 -19.34 -34.65
CA PHE A 120 -23.41 -19.82 -34.70
C PHE A 120 -24.11 -19.43 -35.99
N SER A 121 -23.91 -18.20 -36.50
CA SER A 121 -24.44 -17.76 -37.79
C SER A 121 -23.91 -18.59 -38.96
N ALA A 122 -22.69 -19.12 -38.86
CA ALA A 122 -22.10 -20.01 -39.85
C ALA A 122 -22.50 -21.50 -39.66
N GLY A 123 -23.39 -21.82 -38.71
CA GLY A 123 -23.77 -23.20 -38.37
C GLY A 123 -22.68 -24.01 -37.67
N GLN A 124 -21.59 -23.37 -37.23
CA GLN A 124 -20.44 -24.00 -36.57
C GLN A 124 -20.66 -24.07 -35.04
N TYR A 125 -21.68 -24.80 -34.60
CA TYR A 125 -22.09 -24.84 -33.19
C TYR A 125 -20.98 -25.31 -32.24
N GLY A 126 -20.19 -26.32 -32.63
CA GLY A 126 -19.08 -26.81 -31.82
C GLY A 126 -18.02 -25.75 -31.57
N LEU A 127 -17.64 -24.99 -32.60
CA LEU A 127 -16.69 -23.88 -32.47
C LEU A 127 -17.28 -22.75 -31.61
N GLY A 128 -18.57 -22.44 -31.76
CA GLY A 128 -19.22 -21.42 -30.94
C GLY A 128 -19.26 -21.79 -29.46
N VAL A 129 -19.57 -23.05 -29.12
CA VAL A 129 -19.52 -23.54 -27.72
C VAL A 129 -18.09 -23.49 -27.19
N LEU A 130 -17.10 -23.93 -27.95
CA LEU A 130 -15.70 -23.88 -27.54
C LEU A 130 -15.23 -22.43 -27.30
N ALA A 131 -15.56 -21.51 -28.21
CA ALA A 131 -15.25 -20.09 -28.07
C ALA A 131 -15.93 -19.47 -26.83
N PHE A 132 -17.18 -19.84 -26.55
CA PHE A 132 -17.89 -19.40 -25.36
C PHE A 132 -17.20 -19.89 -24.08
N LEU A 133 -16.83 -21.16 -24.00
CA LEU A 133 -16.19 -21.73 -22.81
C LEU A 133 -14.80 -21.14 -22.56
N LEU A 134 -13.93 -21.13 -23.57
CA LEU A 134 -12.57 -20.59 -23.44
C LEU A 134 -12.58 -19.08 -23.25
N GLY A 135 -13.45 -18.37 -23.99
CA GLY A 135 -13.63 -16.94 -23.88
C GLY A 135 -14.21 -16.53 -22.52
N GLY A 136 -15.20 -17.26 -22.02
CA GLY A 136 -15.78 -17.07 -20.70
C GLY A 136 -14.74 -17.28 -19.58
N LEU A 137 -13.92 -18.33 -19.68
CA LEU A 137 -12.83 -18.57 -18.74
C LEU A 137 -11.79 -17.44 -18.78
N ALA A 138 -11.44 -16.94 -19.97
CA ALA A 138 -10.52 -15.82 -20.13
C ALA A 138 -11.09 -14.52 -19.52
N VAL A 139 -12.37 -14.22 -19.74
CA VAL A 139 -13.05 -13.06 -19.13
C VAL A 139 -13.09 -13.20 -17.60
N LEU A 140 -13.39 -14.39 -17.09
CA LEU A 140 -13.37 -14.66 -15.64
C LEU A 140 -11.97 -14.46 -15.05
N ALA A 141 -10.92 -14.91 -15.74
CA ALA A 141 -9.54 -14.66 -15.35
C ALA A 141 -9.18 -13.17 -15.33
N LEU A 142 -9.71 -12.37 -16.28
CA LEU A 142 -9.56 -10.91 -16.28
C LEU A 142 -10.25 -10.21 -15.11
N CYS A 143 -11.27 -10.82 -14.49
CA CYS A 143 -11.92 -10.31 -13.29
C CYS A 143 -11.09 -10.51 -12.01
N TYR A 144 -10.06 -11.37 -12.03
CA TYR A 144 -9.23 -11.68 -10.86
C TYR A 144 -8.72 -10.43 -10.10
N PRO A 145 -8.19 -9.38 -10.77
CA PRO A 145 -7.72 -8.19 -10.06
C PRO A 145 -8.82 -7.43 -9.32
N ILE A 146 -10.07 -7.50 -9.78
CA ILE A 146 -11.20 -6.84 -9.13
C ILE A 146 -11.56 -7.60 -7.84
N PHE A 147 -11.66 -8.93 -7.90
CA PHE A 147 -12.06 -9.75 -6.76
C PHE A 147 -11.14 -9.60 -5.54
N ILE A 148 -9.83 -9.55 -5.79
CA ILE A 148 -8.83 -9.40 -4.73
C ILE A 148 -8.62 -7.95 -4.27
N THR A 149 -9.27 -6.98 -4.92
CA THR A 149 -9.20 -5.55 -4.54
C THR A 149 -10.57 -5.01 -4.08
N LEU A 150 -11.53 -5.89 -3.79
CA LEU A 150 -12.83 -5.50 -3.24
C LEU A 150 -12.70 -4.77 -1.90
N GLU A 151 -11.71 -5.15 -1.08
CA GLU A 151 -11.37 -4.44 0.15
C GLU A 151 -10.78 -3.06 -0.14
N ARG A 152 -11.46 -2.04 0.40
CA ARG A 152 -10.98 -0.66 0.37
C ARG A 152 -9.71 -0.55 1.22
N PRO A 153 -8.61 0.02 0.70
CA PRO A 153 -7.43 0.29 1.52
C PRO A 153 -7.77 1.28 2.63
N VAL A 154 -7.61 0.86 3.89
CA VAL A 154 -7.82 1.69 5.07
C VAL A 154 -6.44 2.18 5.53
N ARG A 155 -6.11 3.42 5.16
CA ARG A 155 -4.77 4.01 5.31
C ARG A 155 -4.81 5.22 6.25
N VAL A 156 -5.44 5.03 7.40
CA VAL A 156 -5.62 6.08 8.41
C VAL A 156 -4.31 6.38 9.12
N THR A 157 -3.43 5.38 9.23
CA THR A 157 -2.07 5.52 9.76
C THR A 157 -1.01 5.29 8.67
N PRO A 158 0.19 5.87 8.81
CA PRO A 158 1.29 5.64 7.87
C PRO A 158 1.75 4.16 7.87
N GLU A 159 1.64 3.47 9.01
CA GLU A 159 1.92 2.03 9.08
C GLU A 159 0.95 1.22 8.19
N GLN A 160 -0.36 1.52 8.29
CA GLN A 160 -1.36 0.87 7.45
C GLN A 160 -1.10 1.15 5.96
N ALA A 161 -0.71 2.39 5.61
CA ALA A 161 -0.35 2.72 4.23
C ALA A 161 0.85 1.91 3.72
N ALA A 162 1.91 1.78 4.53
CA ALA A 162 3.06 0.93 4.19
C ALA A 162 2.66 -0.55 4.06
N ARG A 163 1.86 -1.05 5.00
CA ARG A 163 1.37 -2.43 5.00
C ARG A 163 0.54 -2.72 3.74
N ASP A 164 -0.40 -1.85 3.39
CA ASP A 164 -1.21 -1.97 2.18
C ASP A 164 -0.35 -1.93 0.90
N PHE A 165 0.66 -1.06 0.87
CA PHE A 165 1.58 -0.94 -0.26
C PHE A 165 2.39 -2.23 -0.48
N PHE A 166 3.01 -2.78 0.57
CA PHE A 166 3.80 -4.00 0.43
C PHE A 166 2.95 -5.26 0.32
N ASN A 167 1.79 -5.33 0.97
CA ASN A 167 0.90 -6.48 0.87
C ASN A 167 0.32 -6.66 -0.54
N ALA A 168 0.19 -5.57 -1.30
CA ALA A 168 -0.17 -5.62 -2.71
C ALA A 168 0.82 -6.44 -3.58
N LEU A 169 2.07 -6.65 -3.12
CA LEU A 169 3.06 -7.52 -3.76
C LEU A 169 2.93 -9.00 -3.36
N SER A 170 2.24 -9.28 -2.25
CA SER A 170 2.09 -10.62 -1.68
C SER A 170 1.15 -11.51 -2.48
N HIS A 171 0.38 -10.93 -3.40
CA HIS A 171 -0.52 -11.67 -4.27
C HIS A 171 0.23 -12.45 -5.35
N ARG A 172 -0.45 -13.49 -5.85
CA ARG A 172 0.01 -14.34 -6.94
C ARG A 172 0.38 -13.54 -8.20
N VAL A 173 -0.49 -12.60 -8.54
CA VAL A 173 -0.25 -11.53 -9.50
C VAL A 173 -0.24 -10.23 -8.70
N PRO A 174 0.91 -9.54 -8.59
CA PRO A 174 0.99 -8.30 -7.82
C PRO A 174 0.10 -7.17 -8.34
N HIS A 175 -0.36 -6.33 -7.43
CA HIS A 175 -1.19 -5.17 -7.75
C HIS A 175 -0.36 -3.92 -7.95
N TYR A 176 0.48 -3.91 -8.98
CA TYR A 176 1.30 -2.74 -9.28
C TYR A 176 0.45 -1.48 -9.46
N ARG A 177 -0.77 -1.61 -10.01
CA ARG A 177 -1.67 -0.45 -10.17
C ARG A 177 -2.12 0.11 -8.83
N ARG A 178 -2.48 -0.74 -7.87
CA ARG A 178 -2.83 -0.31 -6.50
C ARG A 178 -1.63 0.37 -5.88
N MET A 179 -0.47 -0.28 -5.87
CA MET A 179 0.78 0.29 -5.35
C MET A 179 1.07 1.66 -5.94
N TRP A 180 1.00 1.81 -7.26
CA TRP A 180 1.19 3.09 -7.96
C TRP A 180 0.24 4.19 -7.46
N LEU A 181 -1.03 3.84 -7.25
CA LEU A 181 -2.03 4.78 -6.73
C LEU A 181 -1.83 5.10 -5.24
N LEU A 182 -1.11 4.25 -4.50
CA LEU A 182 -0.73 4.49 -3.09
C LEU A 182 0.52 5.38 -2.95
N LEU A 183 1.15 5.75 -4.06
CA LEU A 183 2.26 6.71 -4.09
C LEU A 183 1.74 8.14 -4.23
N SER A 184 2.44 9.06 -3.57
CA SER A 184 2.32 10.49 -3.85
C SER A 184 2.93 10.84 -5.20
N GLU A 185 2.84 12.11 -5.61
CA GLU A 185 3.46 12.58 -6.84
C GLU A 185 4.99 12.37 -6.84
N ASP A 186 5.65 12.67 -5.72
CA ASP A 186 7.09 12.43 -5.55
C ASP A 186 7.39 10.93 -5.61
N GLY A 187 6.55 10.09 -5.00
CA GLY A 187 6.71 8.64 -5.05
C GLY A 187 6.56 8.06 -6.46
N ARG A 188 5.75 8.70 -7.33
CA ARG A 188 5.56 8.32 -8.74
C ARG A 188 6.68 8.84 -9.65
N SER A 189 7.46 9.81 -9.19
CA SER A 189 8.57 10.42 -9.92
C SER A 189 9.91 10.02 -9.30
N SER A 190 10.28 8.74 -9.49
CA SER A 190 11.56 8.21 -9.03
C SER A 190 12.60 8.25 -10.15
N PRO A 191 13.91 8.39 -9.85
CA PRO A 191 14.95 8.14 -10.84
C PRO A 191 14.89 6.73 -11.48
N ARG A 192 14.18 5.78 -10.86
CA ARG A 192 14.02 4.39 -11.34
C ARG A 192 12.84 4.19 -12.29
N TYR A 193 11.84 5.06 -12.22
CA TYR A 193 10.61 4.98 -13.00
C TYR A 193 9.90 6.35 -13.00
N ALA A 194 9.37 6.75 -14.15
CA ALA A 194 8.54 7.95 -14.28
C ALA A 194 7.10 7.61 -14.69
N THR A 195 6.89 6.40 -15.23
CA THR A 195 5.59 5.92 -15.68
C THR A 195 5.14 4.66 -14.96
N PHE A 196 3.84 4.40 -14.98
CA PHE A 196 3.27 3.17 -14.43
C PHE A 196 3.88 1.90 -15.04
N GLY A 197 4.18 1.90 -16.35
CA GLY A 197 4.77 0.75 -17.03
C GLY A 197 6.20 0.46 -16.54
N GLU A 198 7.00 1.51 -16.33
CA GLU A 198 8.34 1.40 -15.74
C GLU A 198 8.30 0.95 -14.29
N PHE A 199 7.34 1.46 -13.51
CA PHE A 199 7.12 1.05 -12.13
C PHE A 199 6.79 -0.45 -12.02
N ALA A 200 5.88 -0.95 -12.86
CA ALA A 200 5.55 -2.36 -12.91
C ALA A 200 6.78 -3.20 -13.29
N ARG A 201 7.54 -2.78 -14.31
CA ARG A 201 8.79 -3.45 -14.72
C ARG A 201 9.85 -3.44 -13.61
N TYR A 202 9.99 -2.33 -12.89
CA TYR A 202 10.88 -2.20 -11.75
C TYR A 202 10.56 -3.26 -10.69
N TRP A 203 9.29 -3.36 -10.30
CA TRP A 203 8.88 -4.34 -9.29
C TRP A 203 8.94 -5.78 -9.79
N ASP A 204 8.65 -6.06 -11.05
CA ASP A 204 8.86 -7.38 -11.65
C ASP A 204 10.33 -7.81 -11.64
N ALA A 205 11.25 -6.88 -11.96
CA ALA A 205 12.68 -7.14 -11.87
C ALA A 205 13.10 -7.36 -10.41
N ARG A 206 12.61 -6.51 -9.50
CA ARG A 206 12.94 -6.57 -8.08
C ARG A 206 12.48 -7.85 -7.41
N ARG A 207 11.25 -8.31 -7.68
CA ARG A 207 10.74 -9.59 -7.15
C ARG A 207 11.56 -10.78 -7.65
N ARG A 208 11.99 -10.75 -8.91
CA ARG A 208 12.87 -11.80 -9.47
C ARG A 208 14.25 -11.78 -8.79
N GLU A 209 14.82 -10.61 -8.57
CA GLU A 209 16.08 -10.45 -7.84
C GLU A 209 15.97 -10.98 -6.40
N LEU A 210 14.97 -10.53 -5.64
CA LEU A 210 14.76 -10.91 -4.24
C LEU A 210 14.54 -12.41 -4.04
N SER A 211 13.95 -13.08 -5.03
CA SER A 211 13.73 -14.52 -4.99
C SER A 211 14.90 -15.34 -5.56
N GLY A 212 15.93 -14.70 -6.11
CA GLY A 212 16.96 -15.38 -6.89
C GLY A 212 16.38 -16.14 -8.08
N GLY A 213 15.29 -15.64 -8.68
CA GLY A 213 14.55 -16.31 -9.75
C GLY A 213 13.67 -17.47 -9.32
N ARG A 214 13.60 -17.81 -8.02
CA ARG A 214 12.78 -18.93 -7.50
C ARG A 214 11.30 -18.58 -7.35
N ALA A 215 10.94 -17.30 -7.32
CA ALA A 215 9.54 -16.90 -7.24
C ALA A 215 8.87 -17.10 -8.60
N GLY A 216 7.71 -17.72 -8.56
CA GLY A 216 6.91 -17.98 -9.75
C GLY A 216 5.42 -17.87 -9.43
N PHE A 217 4.60 -18.16 -10.42
CA PHE A 217 3.14 -18.06 -10.28
C PHE A 217 2.60 -18.91 -9.12
N PHE A 218 3.19 -20.07 -8.80
CA PHE A 218 2.75 -20.94 -7.72
C PHE A 218 3.44 -20.69 -6.37
N ARG A 219 4.44 -19.81 -6.33
CA ARG A 219 5.25 -19.50 -5.15
C ARG A 219 5.37 -18.00 -4.98
N PRO A 220 4.28 -17.31 -4.58
CA PRO A 220 4.31 -15.86 -4.38
C PRO A 220 5.23 -15.50 -3.21
N LEU A 221 5.96 -14.41 -3.36
CA LEU A 221 6.67 -13.79 -2.23
C LEU A 221 5.65 -13.12 -1.33
N ALA A 222 5.76 -13.30 -0.01
CA ALA A 222 5.00 -12.58 0.99
C ALA A 222 5.85 -11.46 1.59
N PHE A 223 5.31 -10.26 1.64
CA PHE A 223 5.96 -9.08 2.20
C PHE A 223 5.24 -8.69 3.50
N HIS A 224 5.98 -8.69 4.61
CA HIS A 224 5.47 -8.30 5.92
C HIS A 224 6.22 -7.07 6.42
N LEU A 225 5.45 -6.15 7.00
CA LEU A 225 6.00 -4.98 7.66
C LEU A 225 6.32 -5.34 9.11
N ASP A 226 7.55 -5.08 9.54
CA ASP A 226 8.03 -5.29 10.91
C ASP A 226 8.65 -4.00 11.45
N GLU A 227 8.66 -3.84 12.78
CA GLU A 227 9.38 -2.76 13.50
C GLU A 227 9.07 -1.33 12.99
N PHE A 228 7.80 -1.00 12.75
CA PHE A 228 7.43 0.35 12.33
C PHE A 228 7.62 1.38 13.44
N ARG A 229 8.39 2.43 13.16
CA ARG A 229 8.66 3.56 14.04
C ARG A 229 8.54 4.86 13.27
N ALA A 230 7.58 5.70 13.64
CA ALA A 230 7.46 7.05 13.11
C ALA A 230 8.29 8.04 13.96
N ALA A 231 8.84 9.07 13.32
CA ALA A 231 9.62 10.10 14.00
C ALA A 231 8.78 10.90 15.01
N ASP A 232 7.49 11.07 14.72
CA ASP A 232 6.54 11.84 15.53
C ASP A 232 5.17 11.17 15.64
N LYS A 233 4.30 11.69 16.49
CA LYS A 233 2.87 11.32 16.47
C LYS A 233 2.23 11.87 15.18
N SER A 234 1.47 11.02 14.48
CA SER A 234 0.84 11.35 13.19
C SER A 234 -0.40 12.26 13.30
N ALA A 235 -0.88 12.56 14.50
CA ALA A 235 -2.07 13.39 14.72
C ALA A 235 -1.78 14.85 14.30
N GLY A 236 -2.63 15.40 13.42
CA GLY A 236 -2.52 16.79 12.95
C GLY A 236 -1.44 17.05 11.90
N LYS A 237 -0.57 16.08 11.60
CA LYS A 237 0.49 16.23 10.58
C LYS A 237 -0.01 15.91 9.18
N THR A 238 0.55 16.62 8.20
CA THR A 238 0.37 16.37 6.76
C THR A 238 1.51 15.55 6.18
N GLU A 239 2.66 15.50 6.86
CA GLU A 239 3.84 14.75 6.45
C GLU A 239 4.48 14.08 7.67
N ILE A 240 5.03 12.88 7.47
CA ILE A 240 5.72 12.14 8.52
C ILE A 240 6.80 11.22 7.95
N ASP A 241 7.96 11.21 8.60
CA ASP A 241 9.00 10.23 8.34
C ASP A 241 8.83 9.00 9.23
N ALA A 242 9.00 7.82 8.65
CA ALA A 242 9.02 6.57 9.40
C ALA A 242 10.12 5.63 8.94
N LYS A 243 10.62 4.85 9.90
CA LYS A 243 11.57 3.77 9.71
C LYS A 243 10.88 2.45 10.02
N PHE A 244 11.08 1.45 9.17
CA PHE A 244 10.49 0.13 9.35
C PHE A 244 11.32 -0.90 8.61
N LYS A 245 11.05 -2.19 8.85
CA LYS A 245 11.68 -3.28 8.12
C LYS A 245 10.65 -4.03 7.30
N VAL A 246 11.02 -4.44 6.09
CA VAL A 246 10.19 -5.31 5.26
C VAL A 246 10.80 -6.70 5.26
N ARG A 247 10.11 -7.64 5.90
CA ARG A 247 10.47 -9.05 5.89
C ARG A 247 9.87 -9.71 4.67
N ILE A 248 10.72 -10.38 3.89
CA ILE A 248 10.33 -11.05 2.66
C ILE A 248 10.38 -12.55 2.94
N ARG A 249 9.26 -13.23 2.67
CA ARG A 249 9.11 -14.68 2.86
C ARG A 249 8.71 -15.34 1.56
N MET A 250 9.03 -16.61 1.40
CA MET A 250 8.65 -17.43 0.26
C MET A 250 8.17 -18.80 0.75
N PRO A 251 7.11 -19.39 0.16
CA PRO A 251 6.73 -20.76 0.43
C PRO A 251 7.85 -21.74 0.07
N GLY A 252 8.22 -22.63 1.00
CA GLY A 252 9.24 -23.67 0.88
C GLY A 252 8.75 -25.03 1.43
N GLN A 253 9.59 -26.06 1.32
CA GLN A 253 9.22 -27.45 1.63
C GLN A 253 8.77 -27.70 3.08
N GLY A 254 9.15 -26.83 4.03
CA GLY A 254 8.81 -26.94 5.45
C GLY A 254 8.06 -25.73 6.02
N GLY A 255 7.41 -24.92 5.16
CA GLY A 255 6.73 -23.69 5.58
C GLY A 255 7.26 -22.46 4.84
N HIS A 256 7.39 -21.32 5.53
CA HIS A 256 7.88 -20.08 4.93
C HIS A 256 9.39 -19.90 5.15
N GLU A 257 10.16 -19.87 4.07
CA GLU A 257 11.57 -19.47 4.05
C GLU A 257 11.66 -17.95 4.10
N THR A 258 12.39 -17.39 5.06
CA THR A 258 12.66 -15.94 5.09
C THR A 258 13.83 -15.65 4.16
N LEU A 259 13.58 -14.86 3.12
CA LEU A 259 14.59 -14.49 2.12
C LEU A 259 15.43 -13.30 2.58
N GLY A 260 14.87 -12.42 3.40
CA GLY A 260 15.60 -11.26 3.89
C GLY A 260 14.74 -10.32 4.70
N LEU A 261 15.41 -9.36 5.34
CA LEU A 261 14.81 -8.28 6.10
C LEU A 261 15.45 -6.97 5.64
N ILE A 262 14.67 -6.13 4.97
CA ILE A 262 15.18 -4.89 4.36
C ILE A 262 14.76 -3.70 5.24
N PRO A 263 15.70 -3.01 5.92
CA PRO A 263 15.38 -1.78 6.62
C PRO A 263 15.10 -0.67 5.62
N LEU A 264 14.04 0.10 5.87
CA LEU A 264 13.59 1.22 5.05
C LEU A 264 13.35 2.45 5.92
N SER A 265 13.61 3.61 5.33
CA SER A 265 13.22 4.92 5.84
C SER A 265 12.43 5.62 4.75
N ARG A 266 11.20 6.05 5.04
CA ARG A 266 10.28 6.61 4.05
C ARG A 266 9.52 7.80 4.64
N SER A 267 9.34 8.83 3.82
CA SER A 267 8.40 9.91 4.10
C SER A 267 7.01 9.51 3.60
N PHE A 268 5.98 9.94 4.32
CA PHE A 268 4.57 9.75 4.00
C PHE A 268 3.89 11.11 3.98
N VAL A 269 2.98 11.29 3.04
CA VAL A 269 2.16 12.50 2.92
C VAL A 269 0.69 12.16 3.02
N ARG A 270 -0.07 13.05 3.64
CA ARG A 270 -1.53 12.92 3.77
C ARG A 270 -2.21 13.56 2.56
N GLY A 271 -2.98 12.77 1.83
CA GLY A 271 -3.74 13.23 0.67
C GLY A 271 -5.00 14.01 1.05
N PRO A 272 -5.69 14.61 0.05
CA PRO A 272 -6.93 15.35 0.25
C PRO A 272 -8.09 14.46 0.76
N ASP A 273 -8.00 13.15 0.54
CA ASP A 273 -8.91 12.13 1.07
C ASP A 273 -8.61 11.76 2.54
N LYS A 274 -7.70 12.48 3.20
CA LYS A 274 -7.22 12.28 4.58
C LYS A 274 -6.48 10.96 4.79
N MET A 275 -6.08 10.26 3.73
CA MET A 275 -5.33 9.00 3.77
C MET A 275 -3.83 9.23 3.58
N TRP A 276 -3.00 8.32 4.06
CA TRP A 276 -1.54 8.39 3.88
C TRP A 276 -1.08 7.74 2.57
N TYR A 277 -0.09 8.36 1.94
CA TYR A 277 0.57 7.97 0.70
C TYR A 277 2.08 7.94 0.90
N LEU A 278 2.78 7.06 0.19
CA LEU A 278 4.24 6.93 0.29
C LEU A 278 4.92 7.89 -0.70
N ASN A 279 5.97 8.57 -0.24
CA ASN A 279 6.81 9.44 -1.07
C ASN A 279 7.92 8.70 -1.82
N ASP A 280 8.07 7.39 -1.61
CA ASP A 280 9.01 6.56 -2.35
C ASP A 280 8.48 5.13 -2.45
N GLY A 281 8.31 4.66 -3.69
CA GLY A 281 7.84 3.33 -4.04
C GLY A 281 8.94 2.34 -4.40
N THR A 282 10.20 2.66 -4.11
CA THR A 282 11.34 1.77 -4.34
C THR A 282 11.62 0.89 -3.12
N LEU A 283 12.33 -0.21 -3.34
CA LEU A 283 12.85 -1.10 -2.31
C LEU A 283 14.34 -1.29 -2.61
N GLU A 284 15.18 -0.43 -2.08
CA GLU A 284 16.63 -0.58 -2.26
C GLU A 284 17.12 -1.78 -1.43
N SER A 285 17.96 -2.62 -2.02
CA SER A 285 18.73 -3.56 -1.21
C SER A 285 19.66 -2.71 -0.38
N PRO A 286 19.86 -3.00 0.92
CA PRO A 286 21.06 -2.54 1.58
C PRO A 286 22.20 -3.00 0.68
N ARG A 287 23.03 -2.07 0.21
CA ARG A 287 24.34 -2.47 -0.32
C ARG A 287 24.89 -3.42 0.75
N HIS A 288 25.18 -4.66 0.37
CA HIS A 288 26.24 -5.36 1.07
C HIS A 288 27.45 -4.45 0.87
N ASP A 289 27.69 -3.56 1.83
CA ASP A 289 29.05 -3.18 2.15
C ASP A 289 29.69 -4.53 2.48
N HIS A 290 30.32 -5.13 1.47
CA HIS A 290 31.50 -5.94 1.66
C HIS A 290 32.48 -5.02 2.40
N ARG A 291 32.28 -4.87 3.71
CA ARG A 291 33.41 -4.79 4.62
C ARG A 291 34.03 -6.16 4.50
N ASP A 292 35.02 -6.23 3.62
CA ASP A 292 36.10 -7.18 3.75
C ASP A 292 36.73 -6.92 5.12
N ASP A 293 36.10 -7.46 6.16
CA ASP A 293 36.77 -7.92 7.36
C ASP A 293 37.55 -9.19 6.94
N VAL A 294 38.59 -8.96 6.14
CA VAL A 294 39.73 -9.87 5.99
C VAL A 294 40.94 -9.10 6.50
N GLU A 295 40.89 -8.77 7.79
CA GLU A 295 42.09 -8.78 8.61
C GLU A 295 42.23 -10.20 9.17
N GLY A 296 43.20 -10.91 8.62
CA GLY A 296 43.61 -12.27 9.00
C GLY A 296 44.81 -12.69 8.16
#